data_AF-A0A960T546-F1
#
_entry.id   AF-A0A960T546-F1
#
_cell.length_a   1.000
_cell.length_b   1.000
_cell.length_c   1.000
_cell.angle_alpha   90.00
_cell.angle_beta   90.00
_cell.angle_gamma   90.00
#
_symmetry.space_group_name_H-M   'P 1'
#
loop_
_entity.id
_entity.type
_entity.pdbx_description
1 polymer ?
#
loop_
_entity_poly.entity_id
_entity_poly.type
_entity_poly.pdbx_seq_one_letter_code
_entity_poly.pdbx_strand_id
1 'polypeptide(L)'
;MTDEIDVDGVNDCADIELLDVDESAEGELGLEELTLLMTTQHVTDLEDKIKKEFEELKERQAQVRYLHKLLKLINAQGDGKNGFDANKDPELRQLLDQAEVLGIELPSKRYIFDASERQRLVENIRMTCEDLNMQNELQMQTITRLTNERYETHQMARAIQRPLHEAKVNKARGIAGR
;
A
#
# COMPACT_ATOMS: atom_id res chain seq x y z
N MET A 1 -17.40 -15.88 -20.81
CA MET A 1 -18.00 -14.88 -19.90
C MET A 1 -16.93 -14.54 -18.91
N THR A 2 -16.11 -13.57 -19.28
CA THR A 2 -15.06 -12.98 -18.45
C THR A 2 -15.62 -11.65 -18.01
N ASP A 3 -16.03 -11.56 -16.75
CA ASP A 3 -16.40 -10.29 -16.15
C ASP A 3 -15.11 -9.48 -15.96
N GLU A 4 -14.94 -8.48 -16.82
CA GLU A 4 -14.00 -7.39 -16.63
C GLU A 4 -14.45 -6.62 -15.39
N ILE A 5 -13.69 -6.73 -14.30
CA ILE A 5 -13.86 -5.85 -13.16
C ILE A 5 -13.26 -4.51 -13.59
N ASP A 6 -14.15 -3.57 -13.89
CA ASP A 6 -13.85 -2.17 -14.18
C ASP A 6 -13.38 -1.51 -12.87
N VAL A 7 -12.07 -1.25 -12.74
CA VAL A 7 -11.45 -0.67 -11.52
C VAL A 7 -11.30 0.85 -11.63
N ASP A 8 -11.92 1.49 -12.62
CA ASP A 8 -11.78 2.94 -12.86
C ASP A 8 -12.69 3.82 -11.96
N GLY A 9 -13.21 3.28 -10.87
CA GLY A 9 -14.20 3.94 -10.01
C GLY A 9 -13.67 4.70 -8.78
N VAL A 10 -12.35 4.90 -8.63
CA VAL A 10 -11.80 5.61 -7.45
C VAL A 10 -10.84 6.72 -7.87
N ASN A 11 -11.35 7.67 -8.65
CA ASN A 11 -10.62 8.88 -8.98
C ASN A 11 -11.44 10.16 -8.84
N ASP A 12 -12.45 10.16 -7.96
CA ASP A 12 -13.02 11.41 -7.41
C ASP A 12 -12.13 11.93 -6.27
N CYS A 13 -10.82 12.04 -6.53
CA CYS A 13 -10.00 12.98 -5.80
C CYS A 13 -10.27 14.32 -6.46
N ALA A 14 -11.30 15.02 -5.96
CA ALA A 14 -11.59 16.39 -6.38
C ALA A 14 -10.28 17.17 -6.36
N ASP A 15 -9.84 17.60 -7.54
CA ASP A 15 -8.69 18.46 -7.71
C ASP A 15 -8.82 19.61 -6.70
N ILE A 16 -7.95 19.59 -5.70
CA ILE A 16 -7.74 20.75 -4.85
C ILE A 16 -7.10 21.75 -5.80
N GLU A 17 -7.90 22.68 -6.33
CA GLU A 17 -7.38 23.93 -6.86
C GLU A 17 -6.45 24.48 -5.78
N LEU A 18 -5.14 24.36 -6.00
CA LEU A 18 -4.14 25.09 -5.25
C LEU A 18 -4.49 26.56 -5.47
N LEU A 19 -5.19 27.15 -4.50
CA LEU A 19 -5.33 28.59 -4.42
C LEU A 19 -3.92 29.13 -4.26
N ASP A 20 -3.44 29.82 -5.30
CA ASP A 20 -2.18 30.56 -5.29
C ASP A 20 -2.17 31.42 -4.02
N VAL A 21 -1.34 31.01 -3.06
CA VAL A 21 -1.13 31.76 -1.82
C VAL A 21 -0.30 32.97 -2.23
N ASP A 22 -0.97 34.12 -2.33
CA ASP A 22 -0.38 35.41 -2.68
C ASP A 22 0.77 35.69 -1.70
N GLU A 23 2.03 35.62 -2.17
CA GLU A 23 3.26 35.77 -1.37
C GLU A 23 3.43 37.19 -0.77
N SER A 24 2.49 38.11 -1.00
CA SER A 24 2.62 39.54 -0.72
C SER A 24 1.94 40.03 0.55
N ALA A 25 1.95 39.26 1.64
CA ALA A 25 1.56 39.77 2.96
C ALA A 25 2.47 39.23 4.07
N GLU A 26 3.50 40.01 4.44
CA GLU A 26 4.20 39.91 5.73
C GLU A 26 3.29 40.37 6.90
N GLY A 27 2.04 39.90 6.91
CA GLY A 27 1.03 40.15 7.93
C GLY A 27 0.79 38.87 8.73
N GLU A 28 0.59 39.01 10.04
CA GLU A 28 0.22 37.93 10.94
C GLU A 28 -0.85 37.02 10.30
N LEU A 29 -0.47 35.78 9.98
CA LEU A 29 -1.40 34.78 9.41
C LEU A 29 -2.66 34.74 10.26
N GLY A 30 -3.82 34.93 9.62
CA GLY A 30 -5.09 34.82 10.30
C GLY A 30 -5.25 33.40 10.88
N LEU A 31 -5.95 33.27 12.01
CA LEU A 31 -6.22 31.96 12.63
C LEU A 31 -6.77 30.93 11.63
N GLU A 32 -7.56 31.39 10.65
CA GLU A 32 -8.13 30.55 9.58
C GLU A 32 -7.06 30.05 8.60
N GLU A 33 -6.11 30.90 8.18
CA GLU A 33 -4.99 30.50 7.31
C GLU A 33 -4.04 29.55 8.02
N LEU A 34 -3.76 29.80 9.30
CA LEU A 34 -2.94 28.90 10.12
C LEU A 34 -3.62 27.52 10.30
N THR A 35 -4.93 27.51 10.56
CA THR A 35 -5.69 26.27 10.68
C THR A 35 -5.75 25.50 9.37
N LEU A 36 -6.00 26.20 8.26
CA LEU A 36 -5.98 25.62 6.92
C LEU A 36 -4.61 24.99 6.64
N LEU A 37 -3.53 25.74 6.82
CA LEU A 37 -2.16 25.29 6.55
C LEU A 37 -1.80 24.05 7.40
N MET A 38 -2.17 24.05 8.69
CA MET A 38 -1.97 22.89 9.56
C MET A 38 -2.76 21.66 9.07
N THR A 39 -4.03 21.83 8.69
CA THR A 39 -4.86 20.72 8.21
C THR A 39 -4.38 20.19 6.86
N THR A 40 -3.96 21.07 5.95
CA THR A 40 -3.41 20.68 4.64
C THR A 40 -2.12 19.90 4.82
N GLN A 41 -1.19 20.39 5.65
CA GLN A 41 0.04 19.67 5.95
C GLN A 41 -0.24 18.29 6.52
N HIS A 42 -1.19 18.18 7.46
CA HIS A 42 -1.53 16.90 8.05
C HIS A 42 -2.13 15.92 7.03
N VAL A 43 -2.98 16.40 6.12
CA VAL A 43 -3.51 15.58 5.01
C VAL A 43 -2.38 15.10 4.11
N THR A 44 -1.44 15.97 3.72
CA THR A 44 -0.29 15.59 2.90
C THR A 44 0.57 14.53 3.59
N ASP A 45 0.86 14.70 4.88
CA ASP A 45 1.61 13.71 5.67
C ASP A 45 0.90 12.35 5.72
N LEU A 46 -0.44 12.34 5.83
CA LEU A 46 -1.25 11.12 5.80
C LEU A 46 -1.25 10.47 4.42
N GLU A 47 -1.35 11.25 3.35
CA GLU A 47 -1.28 10.75 1.98
C GLU A 47 0.07 10.10 1.68
N ASP A 48 1.18 10.73 2.10
CA ASP A 48 2.52 10.17 1.90
C ASP A 48 2.73 8.87 2.67
N LYS A 49 2.20 8.80 3.91
CA LYS A 49 2.18 7.54 4.68
C LYS A 49 1.37 6.47 3.97
N ILE A 50 0.16 6.79 3.49
CA ILE A 50 -0.69 5.85 2.77
C ILE A 50 0.02 5.33 1.52
N LYS A 51 0.63 6.21 0.71
CA LYS A 51 1.38 5.83 -0.49
C LYS A 51 2.52 4.88 -0.16
N LYS A 52 3.31 5.21 0.86
CA LYS A 52 4.42 4.36 1.31
C LYS A 52 3.94 2.96 1.72
N GLU A 53 2.89 2.88 2.53
CA GLU A 53 2.31 1.59 2.96
C GLU A 53 1.78 0.79 1.76
N PHE A 54 1.18 1.44 0.77
CA PHE A 54 0.73 0.79 -0.46
C PHE A 54 1.87 0.27 -1.33
N GLU A 55 2.97 1.02 -1.43
CA GLU A 55 4.16 0.59 -2.18
C GLU A 55 4.77 -0.66 -1.55
N GLU A 56 4.99 -0.65 -0.24
CA GLU A 56 5.49 -1.81 0.51
C GLU A 56 4.56 -3.03 0.37
N LEU A 57 3.24 -2.82 0.47
CA LEU A 57 2.25 -3.87 0.25
C LEU A 57 2.35 -4.46 -1.16
N LYS A 58 2.50 -3.60 -2.18
CA LYS A 58 2.61 -4.02 -3.59
C LYS A 58 3.88 -4.83 -3.84
N GLU A 59 4.99 -4.43 -3.24
CA GLU A 59 6.25 -5.17 -3.29
C GLU A 59 6.10 -6.55 -2.63
N ARG A 60 5.52 -6.61 -1.43
CA ARG A 60 5.27 -7.89 -0.74
C ARG A 60 4.31 -8.79 -1.51
N GLN A 61 3.28 -8.24 -2.15
CA GLN A 61 2.39 -8.98 -3.04
C GLN A 61 3.09 -9.47 -4.32
N ALA A 62 4.10 -8.76 -4.82
CA ALA A 62 4.94 -9.27 -5.90
C ALA A 62 5.74 -10.50 -5.44
N GLN A 63 6.28 -10.49 -4.21
CA GLN A 63 6.98 -11.63 -3.61
C GLN A 63 6.04 -12.85 -3.43
N VAL A 64 4.81 -12.65 -2.96
CA VAL A 64 3.84 -13.74 -2.82
C VAL A 64 3.49 -14.36 -4.18
N ARG A 65 3.21 -13.54 -5.20
CA ARG A 65 2.96 -14.03 -6.56
C ARG A 65 4.13 -14.83 -7.12
N TYR A 66 5.33 -14.36 -6.82
CA TYR A 66 6.55 -15.02 -7.20
C TYR A 66 6.70 -16.41 -6.55
N LEU A 67 6.45 -16.53 -5.24
CA LEU A 67 6.48 -17.82 -4.53
C LEU A 67 5.41 -18.79 -5.03
N HIS A 68 4.22 -18.30 -5.39
CA HIS A 68 3.19 -19.12 -6.03
C HIS A 68 3.62 -19.61 -7.42
N LYS A 69 4.32 -18.79 -8.20
CA LYS A 69 4.90 -19.20 -9.49
C LYS A 69 5.94 -20.32 -9.28
N LEU A 70 6.82 -20.17 -8.29
CA LEU A 70 7.80 -21.19 -7.92
C LEU A 70 7.11 -22.51 -7.51
N LEU A 71 6.11 -22.46 -6.63
CA LEU A 71 5.33 -23.65 -6.25
C LEU A 71 4.69 -24.35 -7.44
N LYS A 72 4.13 -23.59 -8.39
CA LYS A 72 3.53 -24.15 -9.59
C LYS A 72 4.57 -24.89 -10.45
N LEU A 73 5.76 -24.34 -10.60
CA LEU A 73 6.83 -24.97 -11.37
C LEU A 73 7.40 -26.21 -10.67
N ILE A 74 7.60 -26.16 -9.35
CA ILE A 74 8.01 -27.34 -8.56
C ILE A 74 6.99 -28.47 -8.73
N ASN A 75 5.70 -28.16 -8.66
CA ASN A 75 4.63 -29.15 -8.84
C ASN A 75 4.51 -29.65 -10.30
N ALA A 76 4.88 -28.84 -11.29
CA ALA A 76 4.87 -29.25 -12.69
C ALA A 76 6.06 -30.17 -13.05
N GLN A 77 7.22 -29.95 -12.42
CA GLN A 77 8.43 -30.76 -12.61
C GLN A 77 8.42 -32.03 -11.75
N GLY A 78 7.67 -32.03 -10.65
CA GLY A 78 7.52 -33.18 -9.77
C GLY A 78 6.45 -34.15 -10.29
N ASP A 79 6.87 -35.28 -10.85
CA ASP A 79 5.99 -36.44 -11.01
C ASP A 79 5.66 -36.92 -9.58
N GLY A 80 4.41 -36.82 -9.11
CA GLY A 80 4.00 -36.83 -7.68
C GLY A 80 4.67 -37.81 -6.68
N LYS A 81 5.40 -38.84 -7.12
CA LYS A 81 6.21 -39.77 -6.29
C LYS A 81 7.73 -39.58 -6.34
N ASN A 82 8.27 -38.89 -7.33
CA ASN A 82 9.71 -38.70 -7.52
C ASN A 82 10.12 -37.27 -7.20
N GLY A 83 11.36 -37.11 -6.73
CA GLY A 83 12.01 -35.81 -6.60
C GLY A 83 12.04 -34.99 -7.90
N PHE A 84 12.60 -33.78 -7.85
CA PHE A 84 12.76 -32.95 -9.06
C PHE A 84 14.21 -32.49 -9.23
N ASP A 85 14.61 -32.27 -10.49
CA ASP A 85 15.94 -31.79 -10.86
C ASP A 85 15.81 -30.42 -11.54
N ALA A 86 16.09 -29.37 -10.78
CA ALA A 86 16.09 -27.99 -11.23
C ALA A 86 17.28 -27.63 -12.13
N ASN A 87 18.25 -28.52 -12.36
CA ASN A 87 19.28 -28.27 -13.38
C ASN A 87 18.73 -28.36 -14.81
N LYS A 88 17.59 -29.04 -15.00
CA LYS A 88 16.95 -29.22 -16.31
C LYS A 88 16.15 -28.01 -16.76
N ASP A 89 15.86 -27.09 -15.83
CA ASP A 89 15.03 -25.92 -16.06
C ASP A 89 15.73 -24.67 -15.52
N PRO A 90 16.33 -23.83 -16.39
CA PRO A 90 17.04 -22.63 -15.95
C PRO A 90 16.11 -21.60 -15.30
N GLU A 91 14.82 -21.60 -15.63
CA GLU A 91 13.83 -20.72 -15.00
C GLU A 91 13.62 -21.13 -13.55
N LEU A 92 13.42 -22.43 -13.28
CA LEU A 92 13.25 -22.94 -11.92
C LEU A 92 14.49 -22.68 -11.05
N ARG A 93 15.69 -22.78 -11.62
CA ARG A 93 16.93 -22.49 -10.91
C ARG A 93 17.05 -21.02 -10.50
N GLN A 94 16.80 -20.11 -11.43
CA GLN A 94 16.75 -18.68 -11.11
C GLN A 94 15.71 -18.39 -10.04
N LEU A 95 14.59 -19.11 -10.07
CA LEU A 95 13.54 -18.91 -9.10
C LEU A 95 13.91 -19.41 -7.68
N LEU A 96 14.69 -20.47 -7.59
CA LEU A 96 15.21 -20.98 -6.32
C LEU A 96 16.28 -20.06 -5.73
N ASP A 97 17.16 -19.49 -6.56
CA ASP A 97 18.22 -18.58 -6.11
C ASP A 97 17.64 -17.29 -5.51
N GLN A 98 16.62 -16.75 -6.14
CA GLN A 98 15.89 -15.57 -5.63
C GLN A 98 15.02 -15.92 -4.42
N ALA A 99 14.49 -17.15 -4.31
CA ALA A 99 13.78 -17.61 -3.13
C ALA A 99 14.69 -17.70 -1.89
N GLU A 100 15.97 -18.05 -2.06
CA GLU A 100 16.96 -18.02 -0.97
C GLU A 100 17.14 -16.60 -0.40
N VAL A 101 17.11 -15.58 -1.26
CA VAL A 101 17.15 -14.16 -0.85
C VAL A 101 15.90 -13.76 -0.06
N LEU A 102 14.76 -14.39 -0.33
CA LEU A 102 13.50 -14.19 0.40
C LEU A 102 13.44 -14.98 1.72
N GLY A 103 14.52 -15.67 2.11
CA GLY A 103 14.63 -16.39 3.37
C GLY A 103 14.16 -17.85 3.32
N ILE A 104 13.94 -18.42 2.13
CA ILE A 104 13.59 -19.84 2.01
C ILE A 104 14.84 -20.69 2.13
N GLU A 105 14.88 -21.54 3.16
CA GLU A 105 15.99 -22.46 3.39
C GLU A 105 16.00 -23.58 2.35
N LEU A 106 17.06 -23.60 1.52
CA LEU A 106 17.31 -24.68 0.58
C LEU A 106 18.05 -25.83 1.28
N PRO A 107 17.49 -27.06 1.33
CA PRO A 107 18.08 -28.19 2.07
C PRO A 107 19.45 -28.65 1.54
N SER A 108 19.78 -28.35 0.27
CA SER A 108 21.12 -28.59 -0.25
C SER A 108 21.46 -27.63 -1.41
N LYS A 109 22.76 -27.32 -1.60
CA LYS A 109 23.27 -26.57 -2.77
C LYS A 109 23.21 -27.36 -4.09
N ARG A 110 22.60 -28.55 -4.06
CA ARG A 110 22.38 -29.38 -5.24
C ARG A 110 20.95 -29.14 -5.66
N TYR A 111 20.74 -28.67 -6.88
CA TYR A 111 19.40 -28.46 -7.46
C TYR A 111 18.69 -29.78 -7.81
N ILE A 112 19.00 -30.85 -7.10
CA ILE A 112 18.39 -32.17 -7.24
C ILE A 112 17.78 -32.48 -5.88
N PHE A 113 16.46 -32.51 -5.82
CA PHE A 113 15.71 -32.70 -4.59
C PHE A 113 15.06 -34.07 -4.60
N ASP A 114 15.21 -34.84 -3.53
CA ASP A 114 14.42 -36.06 -3.33
C ASP A 114 12.96 -35.72 -2.98
N ALA A 115 12.06 -36.71 -3.02
CA ALA A 115 10.65 -36.53 -2.67
C ALA A 115 10.45 -35.94 -1.27
N SER A 116 11.28 -36.33 -0.29
CA SER A 116 11.25 -35.77 1.06
C SER A 116 11.71 -34.31 1.11
N GLU A 117 12.79 -33.97 0.38
CA GLU A 117 13.32 -32.61 0.32
C GLU A 117 12.37 -31.68 -0.44
N ARG A 118 11.74 -32.16 -1.51
CA ARG A 118 10.66 -31.46 -2.23
C ARG A 118 9.52 -31.10 -1.28
N GLN A 119 9.07 -32.07 -0.47
CA GLN A 119 7.96 -31.82 0.46
C GLN A 119 8.33 -30.76 1.51
N ARG A 120 9.55 -30.80 2.04
CA ARG A 120 10.05 -29.77 2.98
C ARG A 120 10.15 -28.40 2.33
N LEU A 121 10.67 -28.34 1.10
CA LEU A 121 10.76 -27.08 0.34
C LEU A 121 9.38 -26.49 0.06
N VAL A 122 8.42 -27.31 -0.39
CA VAL A 122 7.04 -26.88 -0.62
C VAL A 122 6.40 -26.36 0.66
N GLU A 123 6.61 -27.04 1.79
CA GLU A 123 6.08 -26.60 3.08
C GLU A 123 6.73 -25.30 3.56
N ASN A 124 8.04 -25.15 3.42
CA ASN A 124 8.74 -23.90 3.73
C ASN A 124 8.19 -22.74 2.90
N ILE A 125 8.01 -22.92 1.59
CA ILE A 125 7.43 -21.88 0.73
C ILE A 125 5.99 -21.55 1.16
N ARG A 126 5.18 -22.54 1.55
CA ARG A 126 3.82 -22.32 2.04
C ARG A 126 3.80 -21.50 3.32
N MET A 127 4.62 -21.86 4.31
CA MET A 127 4.75 -21.10 5.55
C MET A 127 5.17 -19.66 5.27
N THR A 128 6.18 -19.44 4.42
CA THR A 128 6.59 -18.08 4.02
C THR A 128 5.47 -17.31 3.31
N CYS A 129 4.70 -17.95 2.43
CA CYS A 129 3.54 -17.32 1.80
C CYS A 129 2.47 -16.93 2.83
N GLU A 130 2.20 -17.79 3.81
CA GLU A 130 1.24 -17.51 4.89
C GLU A 130 1.70 -16.33 5.75
N ASP A 131 2.97 -16.29 6.13
CA ASP A 131 3.57 -15.18 6.88
C ASP A 131 3.45 -13.85 6.12
N LEU A 132 3.80 -13.84 4.82
CA LEU A 132 3.67 -12.65 3.98
C LEU A 132 2.21 -12.22 3.81
N ASN A 133 1.27 -13.17 3.73
CA ASN A 133 -0.15 -12.86 3.65
C ASN A 133 -0.70 -12.27 4.96
N MET A 134 -0.27 -12.79 6.12
CA MET A 134 -0.62 -12.19 7.42
C MET A 134 -0.08 -10.76 7.52
N GLN A 135 1.16 -10.52 7.09
CA GLN A 135 1.72 -9.16 7.04
C GLN A 135 0.94 -8.24 6.11
N ASN A 136 0.53 -8.74 4.94
CA ASN A 136 -0.31 -7.99 4.00
C ASN A 136 -1.67 -7.62 4.61
N GLU A 137 -2.30 -8.54 5.35
CA GLU A 137 -3.57 -8.26 6.03
C GLU A 137 -3.41 -7.18 7.11
N LEU A 138 -2.37 -7.27 7.93
CA LEU A 138 -2.05 -6.25 8.94
C LEU A 138 -1.76 -4.88 8.31
N GLN A 139 -1.03 -4.86 7.19
CA GLN A 139 -0.74 -3.61 6.48
C GLN A 139 -2.02 -3.01 5.85
N MET A 140 -2.92 -3.84 5.31
CA MET A 140 -4.23 -3.39 4.83
C MET A 140 -5.09 -2.78 5.94
N GLN A 141 -5.06 -3.34 7.15
CA GLN A 141 -5.72 -2.73 8.32
C GLN A 141 -5.10 -1.37 8.65
N THR A 142 -3.78 -1.24 8.52
CA THR A 142 -3.06 0.03 8.76
C THR A 142 -3.43 1.09 7.73
N ILE A 143 -3.46 0.73 6.45
CA ILE A 143 -3.93 1.60 5.35
C ILE A 143 -5.38 2.03 5.59
N THR A 144 -6.25 1.12 6.00
CA THR A 144 -7.66 1.43 6.32
C THR A 144 -7.74 2.45 7.46
N ARG A 145 -6.96 2.26 8.52
CA ARG A 145 -6.89 3.19 9.65
C ARG A 145 -6.42 4.59 9.20
N LEU A 146 -5.34 4.68 8.43
CA LEU A 146 -4.81 5.95 7.90
C LEU A 146 -5.81 6.64 6.96
N THR A 147 -6.53 5.87 6.15
CA THR A 147 -7.56 6.39 5.24
C THR A 147 -8.72 7.00 6.02
N ASN A 148 -9.16 6.34 7.10
CA ASN A 148 -10.19 6.89 7.98
C ASN A 148 -9.71 8.17 8.69
N GLU A 149 -8.48 8.17 9.20
CA GLU A 149 -7.86 9.35 9.84
C GLU A 149 -7.78 10.55 8.89
N ARG A 150 -7.43 10.31 7.62
CA ARG A 150 -7.45 11.33 6.57
C ARG A 150 -8.86 11.87 6.33
N TYR A 151 -9.87 11.00 6.26
CA TYR A 151 -11.26 11.40 6.06
C TYR A 151 -11.80 12.23 7.25
N GLU A 152 -11.46 11.83 8.47
CA GLU A 152 -11.79 12.58 9.69
C GLU A 152 -11.13 13.97 9.69
N THR A 153 -9.85 14.05 9.31
CA THR A 153 -9.13 15.33 9.18
C THR A 153 -9.81 16.26 8.18
N HIS A 154 -10.23 15.76 7.01
CA HIS A 154 -10.98 16.54 6.04
C HIS A 154 -12.32 17.05 6.59
N GLN A 155 -13.05 16.21 7.33
CA GLN A 155 -14.30 16.64 7.96
C GLN A 155 -14.08 17.72 9.03
N MET A 156 -13.03 17.56 9.85
CA MET A 156 -12.67 18.57 10.85
C MET A 156 -12.30 19.90 10.20
N ALA A 157 -11.49 19.88 9.12
CA ALA A 157 -11.14 21.09 8.38
C ALA A 157 -12.39 21.83 7.87
N ARG A 158 -13.34 21.11 7.25
CA ARG A 158 -14.62 21.69 6.80
C ARG A 158 -15.47 22.22 7.96
N ALA A 159 -15.51 21.51 9.08
CA ALA A 159 -16.28 21.89 10.26
C ALA A 159 -15.72 23.15 10.96
N ILE A 160 -14.42 23.41 10.86
CA ILE A 160 -13.79 24.62 11.43
C ILE A 160 -13.89 25.81 10.47
N GLN A 161 -13.65 25.60 9.18
CA GLN A 161 -13.66 26.67 8.18
C GLN A 161 -15.05 27.29 7.99
N ARG A 162 -16.10 26.48 7.96
CA ARG A 162 -17.46 26.98 7.68
C ARG A 162 -17.95 28.00 8.73
N PRO A 163 -17.86 27.75 10.06
CA PRO A 163 -18.21 28.74 11.06
C PRO A 163 -17.32 29.99 11.03
N LEU A 164 -16.02 29.85 10.76
CA LEU A 164 -15.09 31.00 10.63
C LEU A 164 -15.48 31.91 9.46
N HIS A 165 -15.80 31.31 8.32
CA HIS A 165 -16.27 32.03 7.14
C HIS A 165 -17.62 32.72 7.39
N GLU A 166 -18.60 32.02 7.97
CA GLU A 166 -19.90 32.60 8.33
C GLU A 166 -19.76 33.76 9.33
N ALA A 167 -18.86 33.65 10.31
CA ALA A 167 -18.56 34.72 11.26
C ALA A 167 -17.94 35.95 10.58
N LYS A 168 -17.01 35.76 9.63
CA LYS A 168 -16.44 36.87 8.82
C LYS A 168 -17.51 37.58 8.01
N VAL A 169 -18.36 36.84 7.29
CA VAL A 169 -19.45 37.40 6.49
C VAL A 169 -20.44 38.19 7.36
N ASN A 170 -20.83 37.63 8.51
CA ASN A 170 -21.75 38.30 9.43
C ASN A 170 -21.14 39.58 10.03
N LYS A 171 -19.85 39.55 10.39
CA LYS A 171 -19.14 40.73 10.90
C LYS A 171 -19.00 41.82 9.83
N ALA A 172 -18.68 41.44 8.59
CA ALA A 172 -18.60 42.37 7.46
C ALA A 172 -19.95 43.04 7.18
N ARG A 173 -21.06 42.28 7.21
CA ARG A 173 -22.43 42.83 7.09
C ARG A 173 -22.78 43.78 8.22
N GLY A 174 -22.40 43.46 9.46
CA GLY A 174 -22.64 44.32 10.62
C GLY A 174 -21.89 45.65 10.58
N ILE A 175 -20.73 45.70 9.89
CA ILE A 175 -19.95 46.93 9.70
C ILE A 175 -20.52 47.76 8.55
N ALA A 176 -20.89 47.13 7.42
CA ALA A 176 -21.43 47.84 6.25
C ALA A 176 -22.87 48.37 6.45
N GLY A 177 -23.60 47.84 7.42
CA GLY A 177 -24.96 48.28 7.79
C GLY A 177 -25.02 49.40 8.83
N ARG A 178 -23.87 49.94 9.27
CA ARG A 178 -23.75 51.16 10.08
C ARG A 178 -23.17 52.29 9.24
#